data_AF-A0A0A0BQG9-F1
#
_entry.id   AF-A0A0A0BQG9-F1
#
_cell.length_a   1.000
_cell.length_b   1.000
_cell.length_c   1.000
_cell.angle_alpha   90.00
_cell.angle_beta   90.00
_cell.angle_gamma   90.00
#
_symmetry.space_group_name_H-M   'P 1'
#
loop_
_entity.id
_entity.type
_entity.pdbx_description
1 polymer ?
#
loop_
_entity_poly.entity_id
_entity_poly.type
_entity_poly.pdbx_seq_one_letter_code
_entity_poly.pdbx_strand_id
1 'polypeptide(L)'
;MPFRAPFRDRADAGRRLAARLRHLAGHDVVVVGLPRGGVPVAAEVADALDAPLDVVVVRKLGVPWQPELAMGAVGEDGVTVLDARVLGATRLTQEDVERVAARERAEVARR
;
A
#
# COMPACT_ATOMS: atom_id res chain seq x y z
N MET A 1 -15.38 7.70 27.49
CA MET A 1 -16.24 7.59 26.29
C MET A 1 -15.92 6.29 25.59
N PRO A 2 -16.88 5.42 25.26
CA PRO A 2 -16.58 4.21 24.49
C PRO A 2 -16.18 4.62 23.07
N PHE A 3 -15.11 4.03 22.54
CA PHE A 3 -14.66 4.24 21.18
C PHE A 3 -15.70 3.62 20.23
N ARG A 4 -16.58 4.43 19.65
CA ARG A 4 -17.57 3.95 18.68
C ARG A 4 -16.86 3.82 17.34
N ALA A 5 -16.51 2.59 16.95
CA ALA A 5 -15.86 2.35 15.66
C ALA A 5 -16.76 2.91 14.53
N PRO A 6 -16.22 3.73 13.61
CA PRO A 6 -17.01 4.39 12.57
C PRO A 6 -17.59 3.41 11.53
N PHE A 7 -17.12 2.17 11.51
CA PHE A 7 -17.53 1.08 10.63
C PHE A 7 -17.69 -0.20 11.44
N ARG A 8 -18.58 -1.09 11.01
CA ARG A 8 -18.83 -2.39 11.66
C ARG A 8 -17.68 -3.37 11.41
N ASP A 9 -17.20 -3.42 10.18
CA ASP A 9 -16.09 -4.24 9.71
C ASP A 9 -15.49 -3.62 8.42
N ARG A 10 -14.55 -4.31 7.80
CA ARG A 10 -13.92 -3.86 6.55
C ARG A 10 -14.89 -3.86 5.36
N ALA A 11 -15.84 -4.79 5.35
CA ALA A 11 -16.83 -4.88 4.28
C ALA A 11 -17.81 -3.70 4.35
N ASP A 12 -18.24 -3.31 5.56
CA ASP A 12 -19.04 -2.11 5.81
C ASP A 12 -18.31 -0.83 5.40
N ALA A 13 -17.01 -0.72 5.71
CA ALA A 13 -16.18 0.37 5.22
C ALA A 13 -16.11 0.39 3.69
N GLY A 14 -15.94 -0.78 3.06
CA GLY A 14 -15.91 -0.97 1.61
C GLY A 14 -17.20 -0.51 0.93
N ARG A 15 -18.37 -1.00 1.37
CA ARG A 15 -19.67 -0.58 0.82
C ARG A 15 -19.91 0.91 0.93
N ARG A 16 -19.53 1.52 2.06
CA ARG A 16 -19.70 2.97 2.27
C ARG A 16 -18.74 3.79 1.42
N LEU A 17 -17.54 3.29 1.17
CA LEU A 17 -16.59 3.89 0.23
C LEU A 17 -17.11 3.76 -1.20
N ALA A 18 -17.54 2.57 -1.60
CA ALA A 18 -18.11 2.28 -2.91
C ALA A 18 -19.28 3.20 -3.25
N ALA A 19 -20.18 3.43 -2.29
CA ALA A 19 -21.30 4.37 -2.45
C ALA A 19 -20.86 5.80 -2.82
N ARG A 20 -19.70 6.26 -2.33
CA ARG A 20 -19.13 7.57 -2.66
C ARG A 20 -18.40 7.56 -4.02
N LEU A 21 -17.91 6.40 -4.44
CA LEU A 21 -17.17 6.21 -5.68
C LEU A 21 -18.04 5.84 -6.88
N ARG A 22 -19.36 5.66 -6.73
CA ARG A 22 -20.27 5.25 -7.83
C ARG A 22 -20.21 6.13 -9.07
N HIS A 23 -19.77 7.38 -8.95
CA HIS A 23 -19.54 8.27 -10.09
C HIS A 23 -18.44 7.79 -11.03
N LEU A 24 -17.62 6.82 -10.61
CA LEU A 24 -16.60 6.14 -11.42
C LEU A 24 -17.12 4.88 -12.11
N ALA A 25 -18.35 4.44 -11.84
CA ALA A 25 -18.90 3.25 -12.49
C ALA A 25 -19.03 3.48 -14.00
N GLY A 26 -18.60 2.49 -14.80
CA GLY A 26 -18.57 2.58 -16.26
C GLY A 26 -17.37 3.34 -16.84
N HIS A 27 -16.46 3.85 -16.01
CA HIS A 27 -15.16 4.32 -16.45
C HIS A 27 -14.14 3.17 -16.48
N ASP A 28 -13.05 3.36 -17.24
CA ASP A 28 -11.91 2.45 -17.26
C ASP A 28 -11.07 2.64 -15.98
N VAL A 29 -11.42 1.87 -14.94
CA VAL A 29 -10.79 1.93 -13.61
C VAL A 29 -10.40 0.55 -13.13
N VAL A 30 -9.28 0.48 -12.39
CA VAL A 30 -8.85 -0.72 -11.66
C VAL A 30 -8.83 -0.39 -10.17
N VAL A 31 -9.36 -1.28 -9.36
CA VAL A 31 -9.32 -1.15 -7.90
C VAL A 31 -8.16 -1.98 -7.37
N VAL A 32 -7.20 -1.34 -6.71
CA VAL A 32 -6.02 -2.03 -6.18
C VAL A 32 -6.05 -2.03 -4.65
N GLY A 33 -6.12 -3.23 -4.06
CA GLY A 33 -6.16 -3.42 -2.61
C GLY A 33 -4.77 -3.59 -2.00
N LEU A 34 -4.46 -2.81 -0.95
CA LEU A 34 -3.22 -2.99 -0.17
C LEU A 34 -3.41 -4.01 0.97
N PRO A 35 -2.67 -5.13 1.00
CA PRO A 35 -2.80 -6.14 2.05
C PRO A 35 -2.38 -5.65 3.45
N ARG A 36 -2.94 -6.22 4.52
CA ARG A 36 -3.99 -7.26 4.53
C ARG A 36 -5.40 -6.67 4.63
N GLY A 37 -5.52 -5.51 5.28
CA GLY A 37 -6.81 -4.94 5.62
C GLY A 37 -7.49 -4.16 4.49
N GLY A 38 -6.74 -3.72 3.48
CA GLY A 38 -7.31 -2.99 2.34
C GLY A 38 -8.01 -3.90 1.34
N VAL A 39 -7.58 -5.17 1.21
CA VAL A 39 -8.16 -6.10 0.23
C VAL A 39 -9.66 -6.33 0.43
N PRO A 40 -10.17 -6.62 1.65
CA PRO A 40 -11.62 -6.78 1.83
C PRO A 40 -12.42 -5.48 1.61
N VAL A 41 -11.80 -4.31 1.77
CA VAL A 41 -12.43 -3.03 1.47
C VAL A 41 -12.49 -2.82 -0.04
N ALA A 42 -11.37 -3.09 -0.73
CA ALA A 42 -11.22 -2.98 -2.17
C ALA A 42 -12.17 -3.92 -2.92
N ALA A 43 -12.40 -5.13 -2.42
CA ALA A 43 -13.33 -6.09 -3.01
C ALA A 43 -14.76 -5.53 -3.11
N GLU A 44 -15.29 -4.91 -2.05
CA GLU A 44 -16.62 -4.30 -2.09
C GLU A 44 -16.69 -3.08 -3.03
N VAL A 45 -15.58 -2.37 -3.20
CA VAL A 45 -15.50 -1.24 -4.14
C VAL A 45 -15.46 -1.75 -5.58
N ALA A 46 -14.66 -2.76 -5.87
CA ALA A 46 -14.55 -3.37 -7.20
C ALA A 46 -15.89 -3.95 -7.66
N ASP A 47 -16.57 -4.70 -6.80
CA ASP A 47 -17.89 -5.28 -7.06
C ASP A 47 -18.92 -4.19 -7.40
N ALA A 48 -18.98 -3.12 -6.59
CA ALA A 48 -19.93 -2.04 -6.81
C ALA A 48 -19.66 -1.17 -8.05
N LEU A 49 -18.41 -1.15 -8.54
CA LEU A 49 -18.02 -0.40 -9.74
C LEU A 49 -18.00 -1.26 -11.01
N ASP A 50 -18.22 -2.57 -10.90
CA ASP A 50 -17.99 -3.56 -11.97
C ASP A 50 -16.58 -3.42 -12.57
N ALA A 51 -15.58 -3.28 -11.68
CA ALA A 51 -14.19 -2.99 -12.03
C ALA A 51 -13.27 -4.16 -11.65
N PRO A 52 -12.17 -4.39 -12.39
CA PRO A 52 -11.15 -5.35 -12.00
C PRO A 52 -10.58 -5.03 -10.61
N LEU A 53 -10.47 -6.07 -9.79
CA LEU A 53 -9.77 -6.03 -8.51
C LEU A 53 -8.37 -6.61 -8.67
N ASP A 54 -7.37 -5.87 -8.22
CA ASP A 54 -6.00 -6.35 -8.09
C ASP A 54 -5.47 -6.10 -6.67
N VAL A 55 -4.33 -6.70 -6.34
CA VAL A 55 -3.66 -6.58 -5.05
C VAL A 55 -2.23 -6.12 -5.29
N VAL A 56 -1.78 -5.16 -4.49
CA VAL A 56 -0.40 -4.66 -4.57
C VAL A 56 0.37 -4.99 -3.29
N VAL A 57 1.48 -5.70 -3.41
CA VAL A 57 2.34 -6.02 -2.26
C VAL A 57 3.55 -5.10 -2.26
N VAL A 58 3.55 -4.14 -1.33
CA VAL A 58 4.66 -3.19 -1.15
C VAL A 58 5.17 -3.14 0.28
N ARG A 59 6.45 -2.82 0.43
CA ARG A 59 7.13 -2.57 1.70
C ARG A 59 7.89 -1.27 1.65
N LYS A 60 7.75 -0.45 2.70
CA LYS A 60 8.54 0.77 2.89
C LYS A 60 10.01 0.39 3.14
N LEU A 61 10.92 1.06 2.46
CA LEU A 61 12.33 1.12 2.84
C LEU A 61 12.52 2.25 3.83
N GLY A 62 12.68 1.90 5.11
CA GLY A 62 12.95 2.87 6.17
C GLY A 62 14.44 3.23 6.22
N VAL A 63 14.76 4.46 6.63
CA VAL A 63 16.14 4.84 6.96
C VAL A 63 16.61 3.97 8.15
N PRO A 64 17.83 3.38 8.13
CA PRO A 64 18.25 2.39 9.13
C PRO A 64 18.16 2.88 10.59
N TRP A 65 18.50 4.14 10.84
CA TRP A 65 18.44 4.75 12.17
C TRP A 65 17.12 5.49 12.46
N GLN A 66 16.24 5.63 11.46
CA GLN A 66 14.93 6.25 11.62
C GLN A 66 13.89 5.51 10.76
N PRO A 67 13.47 4.28 11.16
CA PRO A 67 12.66 3.39 10.32
C PRO A 67 11.30 3.96 9.90
N GLU A 68 10.79 4.95 10.65
CA GLU A 68 9.56 5.64 10.29
C GLU A 68 9.71 6.56 9.07
N LEU A 69 10.90 7.11 8.84
CA LEU A 69 11.22 7.91 7.66
C LEU A 69 11.46 6.99 6.45
N ALA A 70 10.63 7.10 5.43
CA ALA A 70 10.77 6.35 4.19
C ALA A 70 11.89 6.92 3.31
N MET A 71 12.92 6.14 2.99
CA MET A 71 13.86 6.46 1.91
C MET A 71 13.42 5.88 0.56
N GLY A 72 12.39 5.03 0.56
CA GLY A 72 11.86 4.41 -0.64
C GLY A 72 10.82 3.34 -0.34
N ALA A 73 10.52 2.52 -1.35
CA ALA A 73 9.68 1.34 -1.25
C ALA A 73 10.16 0.25 -2.21
N VAL A 74 9.89 -0.99 -1.86
CA VAL A 74 10.01 -2.15 -2.76
C VAL A 74 8.63 -2.74 -3.00
N GLY A 75 8.40 -3.15 -4.24
CA GLY A 75 7.20 -3.86 -4.67
C GLY A 75 7.53 -5.24 -5.21
N GLU A 76 6.56 -5.82 -5.88
CA GLU A 76 6.66 -7.07 -6.61
C GLU A 76 7.71 -6.99 -7.73
N ASP A 77 8.18 -8.16 -8.19
CA ASP A 77 9.17 -8.31 -9.27
C ASP A 77 10.49 -7.53 -9.07
N GLY A 78 10.83 -7.24 -7.81
CA GLY A 78 12.07 -6.54 -7.46
C GLY A 78 12.03 -5.03 -7.72
N VAL A 79 10.87 -4.48 -8.09
CA VAL A 79 10.69 -3.03 -8.29
C VAL A 79 11.10 -2.29 -7.03
N THR A 80 11.96 -1.29 -7.20
CA THR A 80 12.47 -0.47 -6.11
C THR A 80 12.35 1.00 -6.51
N VAL A 81 11.71 1.79 -5.66
CA VAL A 81 11.55 3.24 -5.84
C VAL A 81 12.21 3.94 -4.66
N LEU A 82 13.07 4.93 -4.94
CA LEU A 82 13.81 5.68 -3.93
C LEU A 82 13.37 7.15 -3.92
N ASP A 83 13.30 7.73 -2.72
CA ASP A 83 13.03 9.17 -2.55
C ASP A 83 14.35 9.94 -2.55
N ALA A 84 14.66 10.57 -3.69
CA ALA A 84 15.89 11.34 -3.88
C ALA A 84 16.07 12.47 -2.85
N ARG A 85 14.99 13.03 -2.30
CA ARG A 85 15.06 14.09 -1.27
C ARG A 85 15.56 13.53 0.05
N VAL A 86 15.06 12.35 0.43
CA VAL A 86 15.49 11.67 1.66
C VAL A 86 16.92 11.16 1.50
N LEU A 87 17.27 10.62 0.32
CA LEU A 87 18.65 10.23 0.04
C LEU A 87 19.61 11.42 0.10
N GLY A 88 19.26 12.58 -0.49
CA GLY A 88 20.10 13.78 -0.45
C GLY A 88 20.20 14.44 0.92
N ALA A 89 19.17 14.28 1.77
CA ALA A 89 19.15 14.82 3.14
C ALA A 89 19.81 13.88 4.18
N THR A 90 20.19 12.68 3.77
CA THR A 90 20.81 11.67 4.64
C THR A 90 22.21 11.33 4.12
N ARG A 91 23.06 10.74 4.99
CA ARG A 91 24.38 10.24 4.59
C ARG A 91 24.34 8.75 4.24
N LEU A 92 23.24 8.31 3.63
CA LEU A 92 23.06 6.91 3.26
C LEU A 92 24.02 6.55 2.13
N THR A 93 24.72 5.44 2.31
CA THR A 93 25.48 4.83 1.22
C THR A 93 24.55 3.96 0.37
N GLN A 94 24.99 3.65 -0.85
CA GLN A 94 24.28 2.67 -1.68
C GLN A 94 24.16 1.30 -0.99
N GLU A 95 25.17 0.93 -0.19
CA GLU A 95 25.18 -0.31 0.58
C GLU A 95 24.12 -0.30 1.69
N ASP A 96 23.91 0.83 2.36
CA ASP A 96 22.85 0.99 3.35
C ASP A 96 21.46 0.77 2.74
N VAL A 97 21.23 1.35 1.55
CA VAL A 97 19.98 1.21 0.81
C VAL A 97 19.77 -0.24 0.40
N GLU A 98 20.78 -0.88 -0.20
CA GLU A 98 20.67 -2.25 -0.69
C GLU A 98 20.45 -3.25 0.44
N ARG A 99 21.11 -3.06 1.59
CA ARG A 99 20.90 -3.91 2.78
C ARG A 99 19.45 -3.88 3.26
N VAL A 100 18.83 -2.69 3.30
CA VAL A 100 17.41 -2.57 3.67
C VAL A 100 16.51 -3.12 2.56
N ALA A 101 16.81 -2.80 1.30
CA ALA A 101 16.03 -3.27 0.15
C ALA A 101 16.01 -4.79 0.05
N ALA A 102 17.15 -5.47 0.19
CA ALA A 102 17.23 -6.93 0.17
C ALA A 102 16.37 -7.58 1.27
N ARG A 103 16.41 -7.02 2.49
CA ARG A 103 15.57 -7.50 3.60
C ARG A 103 14.08 -7.35 3.29
N GLU A 104 13.66 -6.17 2.82
CA GLU A 104 12.25 -5.91 2.55
C GLU A 104 11.74 -6.65 1.29
N ARG A 105 12.57 -6.87 0.27
CA ARG A 105 12.23 -7.70 -0.90
C ARG A 105 11.95 -9.14 -0.50
N ALA A 106 12.74 -9.70 0.43
CA ALA A 106 12.48 -11.03 0.97
C ALA A 106 11.15 -11.09 1.76
N GLU A 107 10.69 -9.97 2.34
CA GLU A 107 9.35 -9.89 2.96
C GLU A 107 8.23 -9.82 1.92
N VAL A 108 8.43 -9.09 0.81
CA VAL A 108 7.46 -9.04 -0.30
C VAL A 108 7.29 -10.42 -0.91
N ALA A 109 8.39 -11.12 -1.22
CA ALA A 109 8.36 -12.46 -1.83
C ALA A 109 7.74 -13.57 -0.95
N ARG A 110 7.52 -13.31 0.34
CA ARG A 110 6.89 -14.25 1.28
C ARG A 110 5.38 -14.06 1.44
N ARG A 111 4.79 -13.07 0.76
CA ARG A 111 3.37 -12.69 0.87
C ARG A 111 2.63 -12.96 -0.43
#